data_AF-A0A5J1UYN8-F1
#
_entry.id   AF-A0A5J1UYN8-F1
#
_cell.length_a   1.000
_cell.length_b   1.000
_cell.length_c   1.000
_cell.angle_alpha   90.00
_cell.angle_beta   90.00
_cell.angle_gamma   90.00
#
_symmetry.space_group_name_H-M   'P 1'
#
loop_
_entity.id
_entity.type
_entity.pdbx_description
1 polymer ?
#
loop_
_entity_poly.entity_id
_entity_poly.type
_entity_poly.pdbx_seq_one_letter_code
_entity_poly.pdbx_strand_id
1 'polypeptide(L)'
;MDNLTFGKDDLFSIKIETDSHFASVSIFCDSDEIGNNDEYTLLNTFLALLEDKINNYEYSLADKIVNFDKDAIFSYVVDGYRNSESWKDSQYFSSVWITLDLTPCFDGEVFILISTNEYDRVIWRKFNSETNRETFLPAGYVLKQLNLLLNHYSN
;
A
#
# COMPACT_ATOMS: atom_id res chain seq x y z
N MET A 1 18.14 16.43 4.49
CA MET A 1 17.19 15.64 3.69
C MET A 1 17.85 14.33 3.38
N ASP A 2 17.36 13.26 4.01
CA ASP A 2 17.79 11.90 3.72
C ASP A 2 16.76 11.29 2.77
N ASN A 3 17.23 10.56 1.77
CA ASN A 3 16.39 9.94 0.76
C ASN A 3 16.73 8.44 0.72
N LEU A 4 15.75 7.62 1.05
CA LEU A 4 15.89 6.18 1.15
C LEU A 4 14.90 5.50 0.20
N THR A 5 15.37 4.42 -0.42
CA THR A 5 14.56 3.58 -1.31
C THR A 5 14.66 2.14 -0.85
N PHE A 6 13.51 1.49 -0.65
CA PHE A 6 13.41 0.09 -0.29
C PHE A 6 12.71 -0.68 -1.41
N GLY A 7 13.46 -1.47 -2.16
CA GLY A 7 12.95 -2.23 -3.31
C GLY A 7 13.61 -1.81 -4.61
N LYS A 8 12.94 -2.08 -5.74
CA LYS A 8 13.36 -1.65 -7.08
C LYS A 8 12.18 -1.04 -7.82
N ASP A 9 12.39 0.13 -8.41
CA ASP A 9 11.32 0.91 -9.05
C ASP A 9 10.66 0.17 -10.22
N ASP A 10 11.42 -0.68 -10.94
CA ASP A 10 10.92 -1.53 -12.03
C ASP A 10 10.08 -2.73 -11.55
N LEU A 11 10.01 -2.96 -10.24
CA LEU A 11 9.21 -3.97 -9.59
C LEU A 11 8.24 -3.30 -8.62
N PHE A 12 8.63 -3.25 -7.35
CA PHE A 12 8.00 -2.48 -6.31
C PHE A 12 9.09 -1.81 -5.48
N SER A 13 8.91 -0.52 -5.18
CA SER A 13 9.72 0.18 -4.19
C SER A 13 8.87 1.16 -3.40
N ILE A 14 9.32 1.44 -2.17
CA ILE A 14 8.86 2.59 -1.39
C ILE A 14 10.04 3.54 -1.21
N LYS A 15 9.81 4.79 -1.57
CA LYS A 15 10.79 5.87 -1.43
C LYS A 15 10.29 6.85 -0.37
N ILE A 16 11.15 7.18 0.56
CA ILE A 16 10.88 8.13 1.63
C ILE A 16 11.96 9.20 1.65
N GLU A 17 11.53 10.45 1.61
CA GLU A 17 12.37 11.62 1.82
C GLU A 17 12.02 12.25 3.16
N THR A 18 13.02 12.42 4.03
CA THR A 18 12.81 12.99 5.37
C THR A 18 13.45 14.36 5.52
N ASP A 19 12.69 15.28 6.11
CA ASP A 19 13.18 16.58 6.55
C ASP A 19 12.72 16.86 7.99
N SER A 20 13.69 16.90 8.92
CA SER A 20 13.43 17.01 10.35
C SER A 20 12.50 15.89 10.84
N HIS A 21 11.23 16.18 11.14
CA HIS A 21 10.24 15.22 11.63
C HIS A 21 9.16 14.91 10.58
N PHE A 22 9.32 15.44 9.36
CA PHE A 22 8.40 15.25 8.25
C PHE A 22 8.95 14.25 7.25
N ALA A 23 8.04 13.59 6.55
CA ALA A 23 8.32 12.65 5.47
C ALA A 23 7.45 12.97 4.26
N SER A 24 8.05 12.91 3.07
CA SER A 24 7.37 12.75 1.79
C SER A 24 7.60 11.33 1.31
N VAL A 25 6.54 10.66 0.84
CA VAL A 25 6.57 9.23 0.53
C VAL A 25 5.94 8.97 -0.84
N SER A 26 6.60 8.14 -1.63
CA SER A 26 6.09 7.62 -2.91
C SER A 26 6.27 6.10 -2.97
N ILE A 27 5.37 5.44 -3.69
CA ILE A 27 5.46 4.01 -4.00
C ILE A 27 5.62 3.88 -5.51
N PHE A 28 6.53 3.04 -5.97
CA PHE A 28 6.63 2.69 -7.39
C PHE A 28 6.12 1.26 -7.59
N CYS A 29 5.28 1.07 -8.60
CA CYS A 29 4.83 -0.24 -9.06
C CYS A 29 5.03 -0.33 -10.58
N ASP A 30 5.91 -1.22 -11.04
CA ASP A 30 6.25 -1.34 -12.46
C ASP A 30 6.64 0.02 -13.09
N SER A 31 7.55 0.73 -12.43
CA SER A 31 7.99 2.11 -12.74
C SER A 31 6.92 3.20 -12.65
N ASP A 32 5.70 2.88 -12.25
CA ASP A 32 4.60 3.83 -12.10
C ASP A 32 4.57 4.38 -10.67
N GLU A 33 4.82 5.69 -10.52
CA GLU A 33 4.83 6.37 -9.22
C GLU A 33 3.40 6.61 -8.70
N ILE A 34 3.15 6.23 -7.45
CA ILE A 34 1.91 6.36 -6.68
C ILE A 34 2.22 7.26 -5.49
N GLY A 35 1.34 8.23 -5.23
CA GLY A 35 1.52 9.23 -4.17
C GLY A 35 1.87 10.61 -4.71
N ASN A 36 1.80 11.59 -3.82
CA ASN A 36 2.16 12.98 -4.08
C ASN A 36 3.42 13.34 -3.30
N ASN A 37 4.54 13.47 -4.00
CA ASN A 37 5.83 13.79 -3.39
C ASN A 37 5.98 15.26 -2.96
N ASP A 38 5.01 16.13 -3.33
CA ASP A 38 4.91 17.51 -2.82
C ASP A 38 4.23 17.58 -1.44
N GLU A 39 3.60 16.49 -0.98
CA GLU A 39 2.88 16.42 0.29
C GLU A 39 3.72 15.82 1.42
N TYR A 40 3.57 16.36 2.62
CA TYR A 40 4.35 15.97 3.79
C TYR A 40 3.46 15.49 4.93
N THR A 41 3.90 14.43 5.58
CA THR A 41 3.30 13.87 6.79
C THR A 41 4.30 13.85 7.94
N LEU A 42 3.84 13.72 9.17
CA LEU A 42 4.74 13.45 10.30
C LEU A 42 5.31 12.04 10.16
N LEU A 43 6.63 11.92 10.17
CA LEU A 43 7.33 10.64 9.97
C LEU A 43 6.81 9.55 10.92
N ASN A 44 6.72 9.85 12.22
CA ASN A 44 6.26 8.89 13.21
C ASN A 44 4.79 8.47 13.00
N THR A 45 3.95 9.39 12.53
CA THR A 45 2.55 9.09 12.22
C THR A 45 2.46 8.16 11.02
N PHE A 46 3.21 8.45 9.96
CA PHE A 46 3.27 7.58 8.78
C PHE A 46 3.75 6.17 9.13
N LEU A 47 4.85 6.06 9.86
CA LEU A 47 5.41 4.77 10.26
C LEU A 47 4.41 3.97 11.11
N ALA A 48 3.77 4.60 12.10
CA ALA A 48 2.79 3.93 12.95
C ALA A 48 1.56 3.45 12.18
N LEU A 49 1.04 4.25 11.24
CA LEU A 49 -0.09 3.86 10.40
C LEU A 49 0.28 2.72 9.44
N LEU A 50 1.46 2.79 8.80
CA LEU A 50 1.94 1.73 7.92
C LEU A 50 2.17 0.42 8.69
N GLU A 51 2.76 0.50 9.88
CA GLU A 51 2.96 -0.65 10.77
C GLU A 51 1.62 -1.29 11.16
N ASP A 52 0.62 -0.49 11.54
CA ASP A 52 -0.73 -0.98 11.83
C ASP A 52 -1.35 -1.69 10.62
N LYS A 53 -1.20 -1.15 9.40
CA LYS A 53 -1.67 -1.83 8.17
C LYS A 53 -1.00 -3.18 7.95
N ILE A 54 0.32 -3.26 8.14
CA ILE A 54 1.06 -4.52 7.92
C ILE A 54 0.70 -5.56 8.99
N ASN A 55 0.58 -5.15 10.26
CA ASN A 55 0.27 -6.04 11.37
C ASN A 55 -1.16 -6.60 11.31
N ASN A 56 -2.09 -5.85 10.72
CA ASN A 56 -3.49 -6.27 10.55
C ASN A 56 -3.80 -6.81 9.14
N TYR A 57 -2.78 -7.17 8.36
CA TYR A 57 -2.96 -7.75 7.03
C TYR A 57 -3.66 -9.11 7.09
N GLU A 58 -4.77 -9.27 6.35
CA GLU A 58 -5.54 -10.52 6.31
C GLU A 58 -5.24 -11.37 5.08
N TYR A 59 -4.34 -12.34 5.27
CA TYR A 59 -4.06 -13.38 4.25
C TYR A 59 -5.32 -14.14 3.85
N SER A 60 -6.27 -14.32 4.77
CA SER A 60 -7.54 -15.01 4.49
C SER A 60 -8.40 -14.28 3.46
N LEU A 61 -8.38 -12.94 3.45
CA LEU A 61 -9.02 -12.14 2.41
C LEU A 61 -8.24 -12.22 1.10
N ALA A 62 -6.91 -12.11 1.15
CA ALA A 62 -6.06 -12.22 -0.03
C ALA A 62 -6.29 -13.54 -0.79
N ASP A 63 -6.27 -14.67 -0.09
CA ASP A 63 -6.51 -16.01 -0.64
C ASP A 63 -7.92 -16.14 -1.26
N LYS A 64 -8.92 -15.49 -0.65
CA LYS A 64 -10.31 -15.52 -1.13
C LYS A 64 -10.48 -14.84 -2.48
N ILE A 65 -9.76 -13.74 -2.71
CA ILE A 65 -9.96 -12.89 -3.90
C ILE A 65 -8.84 -13.01 -4.93
N VAL A 66 -7.83 -13.86 -4.68
CA VAL A 66 -6.67 -14.02 -5.56
C VAL A 66 -7.02 -14.33 -7.03
N ASN A 67 -8.10 -15.09 -7.25
CA ASN A 67 -8.54 -15.53 -8.58
C ASN A 67 -9.46 -14.53 -9.31
N PHE A 68 -9.81 -13.42 -8.68
CA PHE A 68 -10.63 -12.39 -9.31
C PHE A 68 -9.78 -11.59 -10.30
N ASP A 69 -10.39 -11.02 -11.34
CA ASP A 69 -9.71 -10.01 -12.15
C ASP A 69 -9.49 -8.72 -11.33
N LYS A 70 -8.58 -7.85 -11.79
CA LYS A 70 -8.19 -6.66 -11.03
C LYS A 70 -9.33 -5.69 -10.76
N ASP A 71 -10.29 -5.57 -11.67
CA ASP A 71 -11.43 -4.65 -11.53
C ASP A 71 -12.42 -5.21 -10.51
N ALA A 72 -12.66 -6.52 -10.54
CA ALA A 72 -13.42 -7.21 -9.51
C ALA A 72 -12.78 -7.13 -8.13
N ILE A 73 -11.45 -7.28 -8.01
CA ILE A 73 -10.73 -7.09 -6.74
C ILE A 73 -10.89 -5.65 -6.24
N PHE A 74 -10.67 -4.69 -7.14
CA PHE A 74 -10.79 -3.28 -6.81
C PHE A 74 -12.18 -2.98 -6.24
N SER A 75 -13.24 -3.36 -6.94
CA SER A 75 -14.61 -3.15 -6.47
C SER A 75 -14.90 -3.93 -5.18
N TYR A 76 -14.45 -5.18 -5.08
CA TYR A 76 -14.68 -5.99 -3.88
C TYR A 76 -14.08 -5.33 -2.62
N VAL A 77 -12.87 -4.79 -2.74
CA VAL A 77 -12.15 -4.17 -1.62
C VAL A 77 -12.62 -2.73 -1.37
N VAL A 78 -12.58 -1.88 -2.40
CA VAL A 78 -12.81 -0.43 -2.26
C VAL A 78 -14.28 -0.12 -2.10
N ASP A 79 -15.15 -0.69 -2.94
CA ASP A 79 -16.59 -0.48 -2.82
C ASP A 79 -17.14 -1.25 -1.60
N GLY A 80 -16.58 -2.43 -1.29
CA GLY A 80 -16.88 -3.17 -0.07
C GLY A 80 -16.60 -2.35 1.19
N TYR A 81 -15.42 -1.72 1.28
CA TYR A 81 -15.07 -0.81 2.36
C TYR A 81 -16.04 0.38 2.44
N ARG A 82 -16.28 1.06 1.32
CA ARG A 82 -17.10 2.29 1.27
C ARG A 82 -18.57 2.08 1.62
N ASN A 83 -19.11 0.92 1.26
CA ASN A 83 -20.51 0.58 1.50
C ASN A 83 -20.71 -0.27 2.76
N SER A 84 -19.64 -0.48 3.54
CA SER A 84 -19.73 -1.22 4.79
C SER A 84 -20.54 -0.44 5.84
N GLU A 85 -21.53 -1.11 6.42
CA GLU A 85 -22.34 -0.55 7.52
C GLU A 85 -21.77 -0.91 8.91
N SER A 86 -20.77 -1.80 8.97
CA SER A 86 -20.19 -2.28 10.23
C SER A 86 -18.69 -2.03 10.29
N TRP A 87 -18.19 -1.66 11.47
CA TRP A 87 -16.75 -1.43 11.67
C TRP A 87 -15.93 -2.67 11.32
N LYS A 88 -16.46 -3.86 11.60
CA LYS A 88 -15.77 -5.14 11.39
C LYS A 88 -15.59 -5.41 9.91
N ASP A 89 -16.62 -5.17 9.10
CA ASP A 89 -16.55 -5.36 7.66
C ASP A 89 -15.62 -4.32 7.02
N SER A 90 -15.66 -3.06 7.49
CA SER A 90 -14.72 -2.02 7.04
C SER A 90 -13.27 -2.42 7.31
N GLN A 91 -12.96 -2.93 8.51
CA GLN A 91 -11.62 -3.42 8.85
C GLN A 91 -11.22 -4.63 8.00
N TYR A 92 -12.16 -5.55 7.75
CA TYR A 92 -11.91 -6.71 6.91
C TYR A 92 -11.52 -6.28 5.49
N PHE A 93 -12.28 -5.41 4.83
CA PHE A 93 -11.96 -4.96 3.48
C PHE A 93 -10.67 -4.13 3.41
N SER A 94 -10.44 -3.24 4.39
CA SER A 94 -9.26 -2.37 4.39
C SER A 94 -7.94 -3.09 4.67
N SER A 95 -7.98 -4.30 5.24
CA SER A 95 -6.80 -5.09 5.62
C SER A 95 -5.81 -5.36 4.48
N VAL A 96 -6.26 -5.35 3.22
CA VAL A 96 -5.42 -5.53 2.03
C VAL A 96 -5.14 -4.23 1.29
N TRP A 97 -5.75 -3.11 1.69
CA TRP A 97 -5.56 -1.78 1.09
C TRP A 97 -4.50 -0.99 1.87
N ILE A 98 -3.24 -1.09 1.44
CA ILE A 98 -2.09 -0.56 2.19
C ILE A 98 -2.08 0.96 2.26
N THR A 99 -2.45 1.67 1.19
CA THR A 99 -2.44 3.14 1.19
C THR A 99 -3.61 3.79 1.92
N LEU A 100 -4.59 3.02 2.38
CA LEU A 100 -5.73 3.58 3.09
C LEU A 100 -5.25 4.29 4.35
N ASP A 101 -5.74 5.50 4.59
CA ASP A 101 -5.39 6.37 5.73
C ASP A 101 -3.95 6.90 5.75
N LEU A 102 -3.12 6.65 4.72
CA LEU A 102 -1.75 7.18 4.63
C LEU A 102 -1.70 8.59 4.01
N THR A 103 -2.62 9.47 4.43
CA THR A 103 -2.68 10.86 3.99
C THR A 103 -1.61 11.73 4.68
N PRO A 104 -1.23 12.88 4.07
CA PRO A 104 -1.61 13.36 2.74
C PRO A 104 -0.87 12.68 1.57
N CYS A 105 0.25 11.99 1.81
CA CYS A 105 1.11 11.46 0.73
C CYS A 105 0.38 10.52 -0.25
N PHE A 106 -0.66 9.81 0.20
CA PHE A 106 -1.45 8.88 -0.62
C PHE A 106 -2.95 9.23 -0.68
N ASP A 107 -3.31 10.51 -0.53
CA ASP A 107 -4.72 10.90 -0.59
C ASP A 107 -5.34 10.57 -1.96
N GLY A 108 -6.43 9.81 -1.94
CA GLY A 108 -7.11 9.31 -3.15
C GLY A 108 -6.37 8.20 -3.92
N GLU A 109 -5.15 7.84 -3.53
CA GLU A 109 -4.35 6.78 -4.13
C GLU A 109 -4.78 5.41 -3.59
N VAL A 110 -5.00 4.45 -4.48
CA VAL A 110 -5.36 3.08 -4.09
C VAL A 110 -4.21 2.14 -4.41
N PHE A 111 -3.76 1.42 -3.39
CA PHE A 111 -2.83 0.30 -3.50
C PHE A 111 -3.41 -0.87 -2.70
N ILE A 112 -3.68 -1.98 -3.38
CA ILE A 112 -4.18 -3.23 -2.81
C ILE A 112 -3.10 -4.29 -3.00
N LEU A 113 -2.74 -4.98 -1.91
CA LEU A 113 -1.81 -6.08 -1.90
C LEU A 113 -2.52 -7.40 -1.68
N ILE A 114 -2.37 -8.33 -2.62
CA ILE A 114 -2.78 -9.72 -2.51
C ILE A 114 -1.52 -10.57 -2.42
N SER A 115 -1.06 -10.85 -1.21
CA SER A 115 0.12 -11.66 -0.93
C SER A 115 -0.30 -13.11 -0.68
N THR A 116 0.29 -14.03 -1.43
CA THR A 116 0.07 -15.47 -1.31
C THR A 116 1.39 -16.21 -1.20
N ASN A 117 1.34 -17.53 -0.99
CA ASN A 117 2.55 -18.36 -0.96
C ASN A 117 3.27 -18.44 -2.32
N GLU A 118 2.59 -18.12 -3.43
CA GLU A 118 3.14 -18.26 -4.79
C GLU A 118 3.66 -16.93 -5.34
N TYR A 119 2.93 -15.84 -5.08
CA TYR A 119 3.27 -14.49 -5.56
C TYR A 119 2.62 -13.41 -4.71
N ASP A 120 3.18 -12.21 -4.83
CA ASP A 120 2.49 -10.97 -4.48
C ASP A 120 1.85 -10.40 -5.74
N ARG A 121 0.57 -10.09 -5.69
CA ARG A 121 -0.14 -9.34 -6.73
C ARG A 121 -0.50 -7.98 -6.18
N VAL A 122 -0.08 -6.96 -6.89
CA VAL A 122 -0.35 -5.57 -6.53
C VAL A 122 -1.33 -4.99 -7.52
N ILE A 123 -2.37 -4.35 -7.03
CA ILE A 123 -3.36 -3.63 -7.83
C ILE A 123 -3.37 -2.19 -7.38
N TRP A 124 -3.27 -1.25 -8.32
CA TRP A 124 -3.28 0.17 -7.97
C TRP A 124 -4.08 1.02 -8.94
N ARG A 125 -4.53 2.16 -8.42
CA ARG A 125 -5.18 3.22 -9.18
C ARG A 125 -4.76 4.57 -8.62
N LYS A 126 -4.19 5.40 -9.49
CA LYS A 126 -3.81 6.78 -9.14
C LYS A 126 -5.02 7.66 -8.87
N PHE A 127 -4.83 8.70 -8.08
CA PHE A 127 -5.83 9.73 -7.92
C PHE A 127 -6.23 10.31 -9.28
N ASN A 128 -7.54 10.50 -9.49
CA ASN A 128 -8.14 10.93 -10.77
C ASN A 128 -7.88 10.01 -11.99
N SER A 129 -7.36 8.79 -11.79
CA SER A 129 -7.33 7.77 -12.83
C SER A 129 -8.59 6.90 -12.77
N GLU A 130 -9.13 6.53 -13.93
CA GLU A 130 -10.17 5.50 -14.03
C GLU A 130 -9.60 4.10 -14.29
N THR A 131 -8.30 4.01 -14.56
CA THR A 131 -7.65 2.75 -14.95
C THR A 131 -7.00 2.06 -13.76
N ASN A 132 -7.46 0.84 -13.47
CA ASN A 132 -6.79 -0.07 -12.55
C ASN A 132 -5.60 -0.75 -13.26
N ARG A 133 -4.46 -0.74 -12.61
CA ARG A 133 -3.23 -1.40 -13.05
C ARG A 133 -2.91 -2.57 -12.12
N GLU A 134 -2.13 -3.52 -12.61
CA GLU A 134 -1.68 -4.64 -11.80
C GLU A 134 -0.28 -5.10 -12.21
N THR A 135 0.42 -5.71 -11.26
CA THR A 135 1.68 -6.40 -11.48
C THR A 135 1.80 -7.60 -10.55
N PHE A 136 2.66 -8.55 -10.94
CA PHE A 136 2.93 -9.77 -10.20
C PHE A 136 4.41 -9.80 -9.80
N LEU A 137 4.65 -10.12 -8.54
CA LEU A 137 5.96 -10.06 -7.89
C LEU A 137 6.22 -11.39 -7.16
N PRO A 138 7.49 -11.70 -6.83
CA PRO A 138 7.80 -12.85 -6.00
C PRO A 138 7.05 -12.81 -4.66
N ALA A 139 6.64 -13.97 -4.16
CA ALA A 139 5.92 -14.08 -2.89
C ALA A 139 6.63 -13.35 -1.73
N GLY A 140 5.89 -12.52 -1.00
CA GLY A 140 6.35 -11.77 0.17
C GLY A 140 7.33 -10.63 -0.16
N TYR A 141 7.57 -10.32 -1.43
CA TYR A 141 8.49 -9.25 -1.83
C TYR A 141 8.05 -7.87 -1.31
N VAL A 142 6.76 -7.54 -1.42
CA VAL A 142 6.21 -6.22 -1.06
C VAL A 142 6.29 -6.01 0.45
N LEU A 143 5.74 -6.94 1.23
CA LEU A 143 5.76 -6.87 2.70
C LEU A 143 7.20 -6.84 3.22
N LYS A 144 8.15 -7.51 2.56
CA LYS A 144 9.56 -7.42 2.93
C LYS A 144 10.11 -6.00 2.79
N GLN A 145 9.83 -5.29 1.69
CA GLN A 145 10.34 -3.91 1.52
C GLN A 145 9.71 -2.95 2.53
N LEU A 146 8.40 -3.08 2.77
CA LEU A 146 7.71 -2.26 3.78
C LEU A 146 8.26 -2.51 5.19
N ASN A 147 8.52 -3.77 5.55
CA ASN A 147 9.16 -4.10 6.82
C ASN A 147 10.61 -3.61 6.92
N LEU A 148 11.38 -3.59 5.83
CA LEU A 148 12.72 -2.99 5.83
C LEU A 148 12.68 -1.49 6.12
N LEU A 149 11.68 -0.78 5.57
CA LEU A 149 11.44 0.62 5.89
C LEU A 149 11.12 0.81 7.37
N LEU A 150 10.16 0.05 7.92
CA LEU A 150 9.80 0.16 9.33
C LEU A 150 10.99 -0.12 10.25
N ASN A 151 11.70 -1.23 10.02
CA ASN A 151 12.86 -1.63 10.81
C ASN A 151 14.01 -0.61 10.75
N HIS A 152 14.12 0.18 9.68
CA HIS A 152 15.11 1.25 9.59
C HIS A 152 14.86 2.35 10.64
N TYR A 153 13.60 2.66 10.93
CA TYR A 153 13.19 3.73 11.83
C TYR A 153 12.76 3.25 13.23
N SER A 154 12.74 1.94 13.48
CA SER A 154 12.45 1.37 14.81
C SER A 154 13.63 1.45 15.80
N ASN A 155 14.81 1.91 15.36
CA ASN A 155 16.03 2.06 16.17
C ASN A 155 16.40 3.52 16.39
#